data_AF-A0A091G638-F1
#
_entry.id   AF-A0A091G638-F1
#
_cell.length_a   1.000
_cell.length_b   1.000
_cell.length_c   1.000
_cell.angle_alpha   90.00
_cell.angle_beta   90.00
_cell.angle_gamma   90.00
#
_symmetry.space_group_name_H-M   'P 1'
#
loop_
_entity.id
_entity.type
_entity.pdbx_description
1 polymer ?
#
loop_
_entity_poly.entity_id
_entity_poly.type
_entity_poly.pdbx_seq_one_letter_code
_entity_poly.pdbx_strand_id
1 'polypeptide(L)'
;MHPEVDEAIQVLLQKTRDCSKFICKAANESLGVMVASMTPARAMRALMARGIHDGNVVVRKCVAKHLLITVGRIGAKKLLSDRQESAELLVTMMKLAQDCNPGTRCYGQKMLNILMSHQKFDDIVKHSVPSQD
;
A
#
# COMPACT_ATOMS: atom_id res chain seq x y z
N MET A 1 -19.86 -1.79 1.05
CA MET A 1 -18.66 -2.57 1.42
C MET A 1 -19.02 -4.05 1.31
N HIS A 2 -18.16 -4.91 0.75
CA HIS A 2 -18.40 -6.36 0.82
C HIS A 2 -17.50 -6.94 1.92
N PRO A 3 -18.07 -7.25 3.10
CA PRO A 3 -17.31 -7.62 4.30
C PRO A 3 -16.42 -8.86 4.08
N GLU A 4 -16.86 -9.79 3.24
CA GLU A 4 -16.15 -11.02 2.90
C GLU A 4 -14.74 -10.79 2.34
N VAL A 5 -14.54 -9.71 1.57
CA VAL A 5 -13.23 -9.40 0.97
C VAL A 5 -12.27 -8.84 2.01
N ASP A 6 -12.78 -7.99 2.90
CA ASP A 6 -11.95 -7.39 3.96
C ASP A 6 -11.55 -8.46 4.99
N GLU A 7 -12.43 -9.43 5.24
CA GLU A 7 -12.16 -10.62 6.04
C GLU A 7 -11.13 -11.53 5.36
N ALA A 8 -11.27 -11.82 4.07
CA ALA A 8 -10.30 -12.63 3.33
C ALA A 8 -8.89 -12.00 3.32
N ILE A 9 -8.80 -10.67 3.14
CA ILE A 9 -7.53 -9.93 3.28
C ILE A 9 -6.95 -10.14 4.68
N GLN A 10 -7.76 -9.99 5.72
CA GLN A 10 -7.30 -10.17 7.09
C GLN A 10 -6.75 -11.58 7.33
N VAL A 11 -7.49 -12.61 6.92
CA VAL A 11 -7.09 -14.01 7.08
C VAL A 11 -5.78 -14.29 6.34
N LEU A 12 -5.65 -13.82 5.10
CA LEU A 12 -4.42 -14.02 4.33
C LEU A 12 -3.22 -13.28 4.92
N LEU A 13 -3.41 -12.05 5.40
CA LEU A 13 -2.36 -11.30 6.11
C LEU A 13 -1.93 -12.04 7.39
N GLN A 14 -2.85 -12.61 8.16
CA GLN A 14 -2.51 -13.44 9.31
C GLN A 14 -1.68 -14.67 8.91
N LYS A 15 -2.02 -15.35 7.81
CA LYS A 15 -1.26 -16.50 7.31
C LYS A 15 0.11 -16.16 6.74
N THR A 16 0.35 -14.92 6.30
CA THR A 16 1.72 -14.47 5.95
C THR A 16 2.67 -14.37 7.14
N ARG A 17 2.15 -14.46 8.38
CA ARG A 17 2.97 -14.47 9.61
C ARG A 17 3.48 -15.85 9.98
N ASP A 18 3.08 -16.90 9.26
CA ASP A 18 3.40 -18.28 9.58
C ASP A 18 4.92 -18.55 9.45
N CYS A 19 5.47 -19.34 10.39
CA CYS A 19 6.88 -19.74 10.37
C CYS A 19 7.20 -20.62 9.15
N SER A 20 6.21 -21.32 8.59
CA SER A 20 6.34 -22.08 7.37
C SER A 20 6.46 -21.15 6.16
N LYS A 21 7.65 -21.15 5.54
CA LYS A 21 7.91 -20.41 4.30
C LYS A 21 6.94 -20.78 3.17
N PHE A 22 6.45 -22.03 3.16
CA PHE A 22 5.47 -22.49 2.17
C PHE A 22 4.10 -21.82 2.38
N ILE A 23 3.59 -21.83 3.61
CA ILE A 23 2.30 -21.21 3.96
C ILE A 23 2.37 -19.69 3.75
N CYS A 24 3.46 -19.05 4.19
CA CYS A 24 3.69 -17.63 3.97
C CYS A 24 3.70 -17.27 2.48
N LYS A 25 4.37 -18.08 1.64
CA LYS A 25 4.42 -17.86 0.19
C LYS A 25 3.05 -18.04 -0.45
N ALA A 26 2.34 -19.13 -0.16
CA ALA A 26 1.01 -19.39 -0.69
C ALA A 26 0.02 -18.29 -0.28
N ALA A 27 0.05 -17.84 0.98
CA ALA A 27 -0.81 -16.75 1.44
C ALA A 27 -0.54 -15.44 0.71
N ASN A 28 0.73 -15.12 0.44
CA ASN A 28 1.13 -13.93 -0.33
C ASN A 28 0.66 -14.01 -1.79
N GLU A 29 0.75 -15.19 -2.42
CA GLU A 29 0.27 -15.42 -3.78
C GLU A 29 -1.25 -15.31 -3.89
N SER A 30 -1.98 -15.93 -2.96
CA SER A 30 -3.44 -15.83 -2.87
C SER A 30 -3.90 -14.38 -2.65
N LEU A 31 -3.19 -13.62 -1.81
CA LEU A 31 -3.47 -12.20 -1.62
C LEU A 31 -3.29 -11.42 -2.94
N GLY A 32 -2.26 -11.75 -3.72
CA GLY A 32 -2.03 -11.15 -5.03
C GLY A 32 -3.16 -11.44 -6.02
N VAL A 33 -3.65 -12.68 -6.08
CA VAL A 33 -4.79 -13.06 -6.94
C VAL A 33 -6.05 -12.29 -6.55
N MET A 34 -6.33 -12.19 -5.26
CA MET A 34 -7.49 -11.45 -4.76
C MET A 34 -7.39 -9.95 -5.02
N VAL A 35 -6.21 -9.34 -4.82
CA VAL A 35 -5.96 -7.93 -5.18
C VAL A 35 -6.14 -7.71 -6.69
N ALA A 36 -5.75 -8.68 -7.51
CA ALA A 36 -5.87 -8.59 -8.96
C ALA A 36 -7.33 -8.69 -9.45
N SER A 37 -8.19 -9.42 -8.74
CA SER A 37 -9.60 -9.66 -9.13
C SER A 37 -10.56 -8.51 -8.79
N MET A 38 -10.14 -7.55 -7.96
CA MET A 38 -10.96 -6.39 -7.58
C MET A 38 -10.53 -5.11 -8.31
N THR A 39 -11.35 -4.05 -8.20
CA THR A 39 -10.97 -2.75 -8.75
C THR A 39 -9.71 -2.21 -8.04
N PRO A 40 -8.75 -1.60 -8.76
CA PRO A 40 -7.51 -1.14 -8.13
C PRO A 40 -7.72 -0.16 -6.97
N ALA A 41 -8.67 0.76 -7.08
CA ALA A 41 -9.00 1.71 -6.00
C ALA A 41 -9.49 0.99 -4.73
N ARG A 42 -10.28 -0.08 -4.89
CA ARG A 42 -10.76 -0.89 -3.76
C ARG A 42 -9.61 -1.67 -3.11
N ALA A 43 -8.77 -2.32 -3.90
CA ALA A 43 -7.60 -3.03 -3.40
C ALA A 43 -6.69 -2.10 -2.59
N MET A 44 -6.44 -0.90 -3.10
CA MET A 44 -5.61 0.10 -2.44
C MET A 44 -6.15 0.44 -1.04
N ARG A 45 -7.43 0.80 -0.94
CA ARG A 45 -8.07 1.14 0.35
C ARG A 45 -8.02 -0.02 1.34
N ALA A 46 -8.32 -1.24 0.88
CA ALA A 46 -8.34 -2.42 1.74
C ALA A 46 -6.94 -2.79 2.27
N LEU A 47 -5.90 -2.65 1.43
CA LEU A 47 -4.50 -2.83 1.82
C LEU A 47 -4.03 -1.75 2.81
N MET A 48 -4.39 -0.49 2.57
CA MET A 48 -4.03 0.64 3.43
C MET A 48 -4.65 0.53 4.83
N ALA A 49 -5.91 0.10 4.92
CA ALA A 49 -6.63 -0.01 6.19
C ALA A 49 -6.00 -1.01 7.17
N ARG A 50 -5.37 -2.08 6.67
CA ARG A 50 -5.01 -3.24 7.50
C ARG A 50 -3.52 -3.53 7.58
N GLY A 51 -2.79 -3.31 6.49
CA GLY A 51 -1.48 -3.93 6.31
C GLY A 51 -0.27 -3.07 6.66
N ILE A 52 -0.45 -1.75 6.68
CA ILE A 52 0.66 -0.78 6.72
C ILE A 52 1.14 -0.53 8.14
N HIS A 53 0.26 -0.72 9.12
CA HIS A 53 0.51 -0.54 10.55
C HIS A 53 0.75 -1.86 11.30
N ASP A 54 0.85 -2.99 10.58
CA ASP A 54 1.05 -4.29 11.22
C ASP A 54 2.44 -4.36 11.91
N GLY A 55 2.48 -4.84 13.14
CA GLY A 55 3.74 -4.99 13.90
C GLY A 55 4.73 -5.95 13.23
N ASN A 56 4.25 -6.87 12.39
CA ASN A 56 5.06 -7.88 11.71
C ASN A 56 5.61 -7.35 10.37
N VAL A 57 6.94 -7.32 10.27
CA VAL A 57 7.69 -6.89 9.08
C VAL A 57 7.31 -7.65 7.80
N VAL A 58 7.02 -8.95 7.90
CA VAL A 58 6.65 -9.79 6.75
C VAL A 58 5.32 -9.35 6.17
N VAL A 59 4.35 -9.02 7.03
CA VAL A 59 3.03 -8.51 6.63
C VAL A 59 3.18 -7.16 5.95
N ARG A 60 3.92 -6.23 6.56
CA ARG A 60 4.16 -4.90 5.96
C ARG A 60 4.84 -4.99 4.60
N LYS A 61 5.85 -5.85 4.46
CA LYS A 61 6.54 -6.09 3.17
C LYS A 61 5.59 -6.69 2.11
N CYS A 62 4.75 -7.63 2.52
CA CYS A 62 3.74 -8.26 1.66
C CYS A 62 2.75 -7.21 1.13
N VAL A 63 2.21 -6.38 2.03
CA VAL A 63 1.25 -5.32 1.72
C VAL A 63 1.90 -4.28 0.81
N ALA A 64 3.11 -3.83 1.13
CA ALA A 64 3.84 -2.84 0.33
C ALA A 64 4.10 -3.33 -1.11
N LYS A 65 4.39 -4.64 -1.30
CA LYS A 65 4.54 -5.25 -2.63
C LYS A 65 3.25 -5.14 -3.44
N HIS A 66 2.12 -5.55 -2.88
CA HIS A 66 0.82 -5.53 -3.57
C HIS A 66 0.28 -4.11 -3.77
N LEU A 67 0.57 -3.22 -2.83
CA LEU A 67 0.24 -1.80 -2.93
C LEU A 67 1.00 -1.13 -4.09
N LEU A 68 2.29 -1.43 -4.27
CA LEU A 68 3.07 -0.92 -5.41
C LEU A 68 2.44 -1.33 -6.76
N ILE A 69 2.06 -2.61 -6.90
CA ILE A 69 1.39 -3.10 -8.11
C ILE A 69 0.08 -2.34 -8.33
N THR A 70 -0.70 -2.16 -7.28
CA THR A 70 -2.00 -1.47 -7.34
C THR A 70 -1.85 0.00 -7.71
N VAL A 71 -0.91 0.71 -7.09
CA VAL A 71 -0.55 2.11 -7.38
C VAL A 71 -0.10 2.26 -8.84
N GLY A 72 0.74 1.34 -9.34
CA GLY A 72 1.15 1.32 -10.74
C GLY A 72 -0.02 1.15 -11.71
N ARG A 73 -1.02 0.32 -11.37
CA ARG A 73 -2.23 0.12 -12.19
C ARG A 73 -3.16 1.34 -12.22
N ILE A 74 -3.24 2.10 -11.13
CA ILE A 74 -4.07 3.32 -11.06
C ILE A 74 -3.40 4.47 -11.82
N GLY A 75 -2.09 4.63 -11.61
CA GLY A 75 -1.27 5.69 -12.22
C GLY A 75 -1.40 7.05 -11.52
N ALA A 76 -0.32 7.83 -11.56
CA ALA A 76 -0.18 9.07 -10.81
C ALA A 76 -1.30 10.10 -11.09
N LYS A 77 -1.73 10.24 -12.35
CA LYS A 77 -2.80 11.19 -12.73
C LYS A 77 -4.10 10.97 -11.96
N LYS A 78 -4.50 9.70 -11.76
CA LYS A 78 -5.72 9.33 -11.02
C LYS A 78 -5.49 9.37 -9.50
N LEU A 79 -4.30 9.00 -9.03
CA LEU A 79 -3.98 9.06 -7.60
C LEU A 79 -3.90 10.50 -7.07
N LEU A 80 -3.55 11.46 -7.92
CA LEU A 80 -3.43 12.88 -7.58
C LEU A 80 -4.64 13.71 -8.03
N SER A 81 -5.77 13.08 -8.36
CA SER A 81 -7.00 13.82 -8.74
C SER A 81 -7.83 14.24 -7.53
N ASP A 82 -7.81 13.45 -6.46
CA ASP A 82 -8.51 13.74 -5.20
C ASP A 82 -7.50 14.18 -4.14
N ARG A 83 -7.64 15.39 -3.62
CA ARG A 83 -6.66 15.98 -2.69
C ARG A 83 -6.59 15.21 -1.37
N GLN A 84 -7.73 14.78 -0.82
CA GLN A 84 -7.77 14.10 0.47
C GLN A 84 -7.18 12.70 0.38
N GLU A 85 -7.62 11.88 -0.59
CA GLU A 85 -7.08 10.54 -0.79
C GLU A 85 -5.59 10.58 -1.17
N SER A 86 -5.17 11.58 -1.95
CA SER A 86 -3.75 11.74 -2.31
C SER A 86 -2.88 12.07 -1.10
N ALA A 87 -3.35 12.89 -0.15
CA ALA A 87 -2.60 13.21 1.06
C ALA A 87 -2.45 11.98 1.97
N GLU A 88 -3.53 11.22 2.19
CA GLU A 88 -3.51 9.97 2.96
C GLU A 88 -2.55 8.93 2.33
N LEU A 89 -2.57 8.84 1.01
CA LEU A 89 -1.68 7.97 0.25
C LEU A 89 -0.22 8.40 0.35
N LEU A 90 0.08 9.71 0.29
CA LEU A 90 1.44 10.21 0.46
C LEU A 90 1.98 9.92 1.86
N VAL A 91 1.20 10.19 2.91
CA VAL A 91 1.56 9.85 4.30
C VAL A 91 1.89 8.36 4.41
N THR A 92 1.07 7.53 3.78
CA THR A 92 1.25 6.08 3.74
C THR A 92 2.54 5.66 3.04
N MET A 93 2.81 6.21 1.85
CA MET A 93 4.01 5.90 1.07
C MET A 93 5.28 6.38 1.78
N MET A 94 5.24 7.55 2.43
CA MET A 94 6.34 8.07 3.24
C MET A 94 6.64 7.17 4.45
N LYS A 95 5.61 6.68 5.15
CA LYS A 95 5.78 5.70 6.23
C LYS A 95 6.46 4.43 5.73
N LEU A 96 6.04 3.89 4.59
CA LEU A 96 6.66 2.71 3.99
C LEU A 96 8.10 2.98 3.55
N ALA A 97 8.38 4.16 2.98
CA ALA A 97 9.72 4.56 2.55
C ALA A 97 10.71 4.71 3.72
N GLN A 98 10.20 4.92 4.94
CA GLN A 98 10.96 5.04 6.19
C GLN A 98 10.90 3.77 7.06
N ASP A 99 10.32 2.67 6.57
CA ASP A 99 10.18 1.42 7.33
C ASP A 99 11.54 0.85 7.80
N CYS A 100 11.59 0.12 8.91
CA CYS A 100 12.82 -0.53 9.35
C CYS A 100 13.32 -1.63 8.40
N ASN A 101 12.43 -2.24 7.60
CA ASN A 101 12.78 -3.28 6.63
C ASN A 101 13.19 -2.70 5.26
N PRO A 102 14.38 -3.05 4.73
CA PRO A 102 14.85 -2.54 3.44
C PRO A 102 13.93 -2.86 2.24
N GLY A 103 13.30 -4.03 2.25
CA GLY A 103 12.37 -4.43 1.19
C GLY A 103 11.12 -3.58 1.19
N THR A 104 10.54 -3.33 2.37
CA THR A 104 9.40 -2.43 2.54
C THR A 104 9.75 -1.00 2.12
N ARG A 105 10.92 -0.49 2.55
CA ARG A 105 11.43 0.83 2.11
C ARG A 105 11.53 0.95 0.60
N CYS A 106 12.10 -0.04 -0.06
CA CYS A 106 12.24 -0.06 -1.51
C CYS A 106 10.87 0.06 -2.21
N TYR A 107 9.84 -0.63 -1.73
CA TYR A 107 8.49 -0.50 -2.28
C TYR A 107 7.89 0.89 -2.05
N GLY A 108 8.05 1.46 -0.84
CA GLY A 108 7.62 2.82 -0.53
C GLY A 108 8.26 3.87 -1.47
N GLN A 109 9.58 3.80 -1.64
CA GLN A 109 10.33 4.68 -2.53
C GLN A 109 9.90 4.55 -4.00
N LYS A 110 9.69 3.33 -4.49
CA LYS A 110 9.17 3.10 -5.86
C LYS A 110 7.79 3.72 -6.06
N MET A 111 6.92 3.64 -5.06
CA MET A 111 5.60 4.26 -5.12
C MET A 111 5.68 5.79 -5.15
N LEU A 112 6.54 6.39 -4.31
CA LEU A 112 6.80 7.84 -4.36
C LEU A 112 7.33 8.27 -5.72
N ASN A 113 8.25 7.52 -6.32
CA ASN A 113 8.78 7.81 -7.66
C ASN A 113 7.68 7.84 -8.74
N ILE A 114 6.67 6.96 -8.64
CA ILE A 114 5.51 6.98 -9.55
C ILE A 114 4.78 8.33 -9.43
N LEU A 115 4.54 8.81 -8.21
CA LEU A 115 3.82 10.07 -8.00
C LEU A 115 4.66 11.31 -8.35
N MET A 116 5.94 11.33 -8.01
CA MET A 116 6.88 12.43 -8.30
C MET A 116 7.02 12.73 -9.80
N SER A 117 6.72 11.76 -10.66
CA SER A 117 6.73 11.97 -12.12
C SER A 117 5.60 12.88 -12.63
N HIS A 118 4.64 13.26 -11.78
CA HIS A 118 3.45 13.99 -12.18
C HIS A 118 3.42 15.42 -11.61
N GLN A 119 3.12 16.41 -12.45
CA GLN A 119 3.16 17.84 -12.11
C GLN A 119 2.33 18.27 -10.88
N LYS A 120 1.26 17.53 -10.56
CA LYS A 120 0.41 17.80 -9.39
C LYS A 120 1.01 17.36 -8.05
N PHE A 121 2.13 16.64 -8.07
CA PHE A 121 2.73 16.09 -6.86
C PHE A 121 3.10 17.20 -5.87
N ASP A 122 3.79 18.23 -6.34
CA ASP A 122 4.26 19.35 -5.50
C ASP A 122 3.10 20.09 -4.83
N ASP A 123 1.97 20.23 -5.54
CA ASP A 123 0.77 20.85 -5.00
C ASP A 123 0.20 20.06 -3.81
N ILE A 124 0.14 18.73 -3.92
CA ILE A 124 -0.32 17.88 -2.82
C ILE A 124 0.67 17.94 -1.65
N VAL A 125 1.97 17.88 -1.92
CA VAL A 125 3.00 17.92 -0.87
C VAL A 125 2.91 19.20 -0.04
N LYS A 126 2.84 20.37 -0.69
CA LYS A 126 2.73 21.68 -0.02
C LYS A 126 1.54 21.78 0.94
N HIS A 127 0.44 21.08 0.64
CA HIS A 127 -0.75 21.07 1.48
C HIS A 127 -0.74 19.96 2.54
N SER A 128 0.14 18.97 2.42
CA SER A 128 0.23 17.82 3.33
C SER A 128 1.19 18.01 4.50
N VAL A 129 2.11 18.98 4.41
CA VAL A 129 3.04 19.32 5.49
C VAL A 129 2.35 20.37 6.38
N PRO A 130 2.13 20.11 7.68
CA PRO A 130 1.71 21.15 8.60
C PRO A 130 2.79 22.23 8.62
N SER A 131 2.41 23.50 8.46
CA SER A 131 3.32 24.63 8.69
C SER A 131 3.96 24.44 10.07
N GLN A 132 5.28 24.23 10.10
CA GLN A 132 6.02 24.35 11.34
C GLN A 132 6.22 25.84 11.59
N ASP A 133 5.26 26.43 12.30
CA ASP A 133 5.45 27.68 13.05
C ASP A 133 5.78 27.34 14.52
#